data_AF-A0A2N3LED2-F1
#
_entry.id   AF-A0A2N3LED2-F1
#
_cell.length_a   1.000
_cell.length_b   1.000
_cell.length_c   1.000
_cell.angle_alpha   90.00
_cell.angle_beta   90.00
_cell.angle_gamma   90.00
#
_symmetry.space_group_name_H-M   'P 1'
#
loop_
_entity.id
_entity.type
_entity.pdbx_description
1 polymer ?
#
loop_
_entity_poly.entity_id
_entity_poly.type
_entity_poly.pdbx_seq_one_letter_code
_entity_poly.pdbx_strand_id
1 'polypeptide(L)' 'MIFTLNEDQYNKSLEFLDWLYDIKLVMMSEFNRIKEILQILAYGEINEANIWYGDSNDYIKHQVNKILGMVK' A
#
# COMPACT_ATOMS: atom_id res chain seq x y z
N MET A 1 9.88 -12.46 1.04
CA MET A 1 10.00 -11.72 2.32
C MET A 1 8.82 -10.77 2.34
N ILE A 2 7.88 -10.96 3.26
CA ILE A 2 6.71 -10.08 3.37
C ILE A 2 7.22 -8.77 3.96
N PHE A 3 7.17 -7.68 3.21
CA PHE A 3 7.44 -6.32 3.72
C PHE A 3 6.13 -5.79 4.32
N THR A 4 5.76 -6.29 5.49
CA THR A 4 4.65 -5.73 6.27
C THR A 4 5.13 -4.53 7.07
N LEU A 5 4.37 -3.44 7.03
CA LEU A 5 4.61 -2.29 7.90
C LEU A 5 3.99 -2.58 9.26
N ASN A 6 4.74 -2.34 10.33
CA ASN A 6 4.10 -2.23 11.64
C ASN A 6 3.40 -0.88 11.79
N GLU A 7 2.59 -0.72 12.84
CA GLU A 7 1.79 0.48 13.09
C GLU A 7 2.63 1.77 13.11
N ASP A 8 3.78 1.75 13.77
CA ASP A 8 4.71 2.90 13.81
C ASP A 8 5.26 3.26 12.43
N GLN A 9 5.65 2.26 11.64
CA GLN A 9 6.16 2.47 10.28
C GLN A 9 5.06 3.01 9.35
N TYR A 10 3.83 2.51 9.50
CA TYR A 10 2.66 3.00 8.77
C TYR A 10 2.38 4.46 9.11
N ASN A 11 2.29 4.81 10.39
CA ASN A 11 2.00 6.17 10.84
C ASN A 11 3.09 7.16 10.37
N LYS A 12 4.37 6.81 10.53
CA LYS A 12 5.48 7.65 10.02
C LYS A 12 5.45 7.82 8.51
N SER A 13 5.10 6.76 7.77
CA SER A 13 5.00 6.83 6.30
C SER A 13 3.84 7.71 5.86
N LEU A 14 2.71 7.69 6.58
CA LEU A 14 1.57 8.58 6.34
C LEU A 14 1.93 10.03 6.62
N GLU A 15 2.52 10.35 7.79
CA GLU A 15 2.92 11.72 8.13
C GLU A 15 3.88 12.30 7.08
N PHE A 16 4.84 11.48 6.61
CA PHE A 16 5.75 11.90 5.56
C PHE A 16 5.03 12.14 4.22
N LEU A 17 4.06 11.29 3.87
CA LEU A 17 3.26 11.46 2.66
C LEU A 17 2.37 12.70 2.72
N ASP A 18 1.76 12.98 3.87
CA ASP A 18 0.98 14.20 4.13
C ASP A 18 1.87 15.44 3.94
N TRP A 19 3.08 15.42 4.52
CA TRP A 19 4.04 16.50 4.32
C TRP A 19 4.39 16.72 2.85
N LEU A 20 4.64 15.65 2.08
CA LEU A 20 4.91 15.74 0.63
C LEU A 20 3.75 16.35 -0.15
N TYR A 21 2.51 16.04 0.24
CA TYR A 21 1.31 16.59 -0.38
C TYR A 21 1.11 18.08 -0.04
N ASP A 22 1.34 18.47 1.21
CA ASP A 22 1.24 19.86 1.68
C ASP A 22 2.21 20.79 0.93
N ILE A 23 3.43 20.31 0.66
CA ILE A 23 4.43 21.05 -0.14
C ILE A 23 4.24 20.89 -1.66
N LYS A 24 3.16 20.23 -2.10
CA LYS A 24 2.78 20.00 -3.50
C LYS A 24 3.83 19.26 -4.33
N LEU A 25 4.62 18.38 -3.71
CA LEU A 25 5.53 17.49 -4.43
C LEU A 25 4.82 16.28 -5.05
N VAL A 26 3.66 15.91 -4.51
CA VAL A 26 2.81 14.85 -5.06
C VAL A 26 1.43 15.41 -5.39
N MET A 27 0.85 14.92 -6.49
CA MET A 27 -0.53 15.23 -6.85
C MET A 27 -1.51 14.44 -5.99
N MET A 28 -2.75 14.92 -5.87
CA MET A 28 -3.81 14.24 -5.12
C MET A 28 -4.03 12.78 -5.55
N SER A 29 -3.95 12.49 -6.86
CA SER A 29 -4.08 11.12 -7.38
C SER A 29 -2.95 10.20 -6.94
N GLU A 30 -1.72 10.71 -6.85
CA GLU A 30 -0.55 9.97 -6.38
C GLU A 30 -0.62 9.74 -4.88
N PHE A 31 -0.99 10.78 -4.13
CA PHE A 31 -1.22 10.70 -2.70
C PHE A 31 -2.20 9.58 -2.33
N ASN A 32 -3.37 9.54 -2.98
CA ASN A 32 -4.38 8.52 -2.71
C ASN A 32 -3.87 7.11 -3.01
N ARG A 33 -3.18 6.92 -4.15
CA ARG A 33 -2.61 5.61 -4.53
C ARG A 33 -1.55 5.13 -3.54
N ILE A 34 -0.64 6.01 -3.12
CA ILE A 34 0.42 5.66 -2.17
C ILE A 34 -0.21 5.32 -0.81
N LYS A 35 -1.21 6.09 -0.36
CA LYS A 35 -1.95 5.82 0.88
C LYS A 35 -2.62 4.45 0.88
N GLU A 36 -3.26 4.06 -0.22
CA GLU A 36 -3.86 2.73 -0.37
C GLU A 36 -2.81 1.61 -0.31
N ILE A 37 -1.65 1.79 -0.97
CA ILE A 37 -0.54 0.84 -0.90
C ILE A 37 -0.03 0.68 0.55
N LEU A 38 0.17 1.79 1.27
CA LEU A 38 0.60 1.76 2.68
C LEU A 38 -0.40 1.00 3.56
N GLN A 39 -1.70 1.19 3.32
CA GLN A 39 -2.75 0.47 4.05
C GLN A 39 -2.71 -1.03 3.79
N ILE A 40 -2.50 -1.47 2.55
CA ILE A 40 -2.36 -2.90 2.23
C ILE A 40 -1.13 -3.50 2.91
N LEU A 41 -0.01 -2.77 2.93
CA LEU A 41 1.22 -3.26 3.56
C LEU A 41 1.11 -3.32 5.09
N ALA A 42 0.27 -2.50 5.72
CA ALA A 42 0.07 -2.48 7.17
C ALA A 42 -1.05 -3.43 7.64
N TYR A 43 -2.17 -3.44 6.93
CA TYR A 43 -3.43 -4.06 7.36
C TYR A 43 -4.07 -5.00 6.33
N GLY A 44 -3.43 -5.21 5.17
CA GLY A 44 -3.96 -6.09 4.14
C GLY A 44 -4.28 -7.46 4.74
N GLU A 45 -5.45 -8.02 4.39
CA GLU A 45 -5.93 -9.28 4.95
C GLU A 45 -5.10 -10.46 4.42
N ILE A 46 -3.91 -10.65 4.99
CA ILE A 46 -2.94 -11.70 4.64
C ILE A 46 -3.57 -13.09 4.76
N ASN A 47 -4.53 -13.25 5.67
CA ASN A 47 -5.25 -14.51 5.86
C ASN A 47 -6.21 -14.84 4.71
N GLU A 48 -7.00 -13.88 4.22
CA GLU A 48 -7.82 -14.10 3.02
C GLU A 48 -6.92 -14.26 1.79
N ALA A 49 -5.85 -13.46 1.68
CA ALA A 49 -4.87 -13.53 0.61
C ALA A 49 -4.27 -14.93 0.41
N ASN A 50 -3.87 -15.61 1.51
CA ASN A 50 -3.31 -16.95 1.45
C ASN A 50 -4.31 -18.00 0.94
N ILE A 51 -5.62 -17.80 1.15
CA ILE A 51 -6.67 -18.73 0.68
C ILE A 51 -6.86 -18.62 -0.83
N TRP A 52 -6.85 -17.40 -1.38
CA TRP A 52 -7.15 -17.17 -2.79
C TRP A 52 -5.92 -17.22 -3.71
N TYR A 53 -4.73 -16.87 -3.20
CA TYR A 53 -3.52 -16.71 -4.01
C TYR A 53 -2.40 -17.70 -3.66
N GLY A 54 -2.56 -18.53 -2.62
CA GLY A 54 -1.54 -19.48 -2.17
C GLY A 54 -0.30 -18.85 -1.51
N ASP A 55 0.05 -17.61 -1.88
CA ASP A 55 1.04 -16.77 -1.22
C ASP A 55 0.53 -15.32 -1.08
N SER A 56 0.54 -14.82 0.14
CA SER A 56 0.35 -13.41 0.51
C SER A 56 1.13 -12.40 -0.35
N ASN A 57 2.33 -12.75 -0.85
CA ASN A 57 3.13 -11.86 -1.70
C ASN A 57 2.49 -11.65 -3.08
N ASP A 58 1.88 -12.68 -3.66
CA ASP A 58 1.23 -12.59 -4.97
C ASP A 58 -0.05 -11.76 -4.87
N TYR A 59 -0.78 -11.89 -3.78
CA TYR A 59 -1.91 -11.01 -3.46
C TYR A 59 -1.47 -9.54 -3.35
N ILE A 60 -0.45 -9.23 -2.52
CA ILE A 60 0.04 -7.87 -2.34
C ILE A 60 0.47 -7.29 -3.69
N LYS A 61 1.23 -8.05 -4.48
CA LYS A 61 1.66 -7.66 -5.82
C LYS A 61 0.47 -7.38 -6.74
N HIS A 62 -0.56 -8.23 -6.71
CA HIS A 62 -1.77 -8.02 -7.51
C HIS A 62 -2.50 -6.74 -7.11
N GLN A 63 -2.72 -6.49 -5.81
CA GLN A 63 -3.40 -5.29 -5.33
C GLN A 63 -2.63 -4.01 -5.68
N VAL A 64 -1.30 -4.01 -5.46
CA VAL A 64 -0.43 -2.88 -5.83
C VAL A 64 -0.52 -2.61 -7.34
N ASN A 65 -0.45 -3.65 -8.17
CA ASN A 65 -0.55 -3.48 -9.62
C ASN A 65 -1.92 -2.95 -10.05
N LYS A 66 -3.00 -3.35 -9.38
CA LYS A 66 -4.35 -2.81 -9.62
C LYS A 66 -4.43 -1.32 -9.29
N ILE A 67 -3.88 -0.89 -8.15
CA ILE A 67 -3.83 0.52 -7.73
C ILE A 67 -3.01 1.36 -8.72
N LEU A 68 -1.89 0.82 -9.20
CA LEU A 68 -1.03 1.47 -10.19
C LEU A 68 -1.61 1.43 -11.62
N GLY A 69 -2.72 0.72 -11.85
CA GLY A 69 -3.35 0.59 -13.17
C GLY A 69 -2.55 -0.29 -14.15
N MET A 70 -1.71 -1.19 -13.64
CA MET A 70 -0.84 -2.06 -14.42
C MET A 70 -1.49 -3.41 -14.79
N VAL A 71 -2.62 -3.74 -14.18
CA VAL A 71 -3.44 -4.92 -14.48
C VAL A 71 -4.83 -4.45 -14.89
N LYS A 72 -5.34 -4.97 -16.00
CA LYS A 72 -6.70 -4.71 -16.53
C LYS A 72 -7.70 -5.72 -16.01
#